data_AF-A0A485BEV2-F1
#
_entry.id   AF-A0A485BEV2-F1
#
_cell.length_a   1.000
_cell.length_b   1.000
_cell.length_c   1.000
_cell.angle_alpha   90.00
_cell.angle_beta   90.00
_cell.angle_gamma   90.00
#
_symmetry.space_group_name_H-M   'P 1'
#
loop_
_entity.id
_entity.type
_entity.pdbx_description
1 polymer ?
#
loop_
_entity_poly.entity_id
_entity_poly.type
_entity_poly.pdbx_seq_one_letter_code
_entity_poly.pdbx_strand_id
1 'polypeptide(L)'
;MIQGADPKVSDEQSEQVERSACPTCGSCSGMFTANSMNCLTEALGLSQPGNGSLLATHADRKELFLNAGKRIVELTKRYYEQDDASALPRNIASKAAFENAMTLDIAMGGSTNTVLHLLAAAQEAEIDFTMSDIDKLSRKVPQLCKVAPSTQKYHMEDVHRAGGVLGILGELDRAGLLNREVKNVLGSDSATNARSI
;
A
#
# COMPACT_ATOMS: atom_id res chain seq x y z
N MET A 1 -5.71 -1.34 -26.16
CA MET A 1 -6.05 -2.52 -26.98
C MET A 1 -5.00 -3.57 -26.67
N ILE A 2 -5.37 -4.84 -26.48
CA ILE A 2 -4.41 -5.92 -26.18
C ILE A 2 -3.70 -6.26 -27.50
N GLN A 3 -2.40 -5.97 -27.58
CA GLN A 3 -1.65 -6.08 -28.84
C GLN A 3 -1.66 -7.49 -29.43
N GLY A 4 -1.55 -8.54 -28.58
CA GLY A 4 -1.57 -9.94 -29.03
C GLY A 4 -2.89 -10.42 -29.62
N ALA A 5 -3.96 -9.61 -29.60
CA ALA A 5 -5.24 -9.92 -30.24
C ALA A 5 -5.58 -8.93 -31.38
N ASP A 6 -4.68 -8.00 -31.69
CA ASP A 6 -4.85 -7.02 -32.77
C ASP A 6 -4.26 -7.60 -34.06
N PRO A 7 -5.07 -7.86 -35.12
CA PRO A 7 -4.57 -8.43 -36.38
C PRO A 7 -3.61 -7.49 -37.13
N LYS A 8 -3.43 -6.24 -36.67
CA LYS A 8 -2.44 -5.29 -37.20
C LYS A 8 -1.07 -5.43 -36.53
N VAL A 9 -0.96 -6.22 -35.46
CA VAL A 9 0.31 -6.50 -34.78
C VAL A 9 0.89 -7.77 -35.38
N SER A 10 2.09 -7.66 -35.92
CA SER A 10 2.84 -8.81 -36.45
C SER A 10 3.34 -9.73 -35.33
N ASP A 11 3.58 -11.00 -35.66
CA ASP A 11 4.18 -11.97 -34.73
C ASP A 11 5.51 -11.47 -34.16
N GLU A 12 6.33 -10.81 -34.99
CA GLU A 12 7.63 -10.22 -34.61
C GLU A 12 7.46 -9.10 -33.56
N GLN A 13 6.45 -8.24 -33.73
CA GLN A 13 6.12 -7.21 -32.73
C GLN A 13 5.62 -7.83 -31.43
N SER A 14 4.77 -8.86 -31.52
CA SER A 14 4.27 -9.59 -30.35
C SER A 14 5.41 -10.24 -29.57
N GLU A 15 6.34 -10.91 -30.27
CA GLU A 15 7.52 -11.53 -29.65
C GLU A 15 8.43 -10.50 -28.98
N GLN A 16 8.61 -9.32 -29.59
CA GLN A 16 9.39 -8.24 -28.99
C GLN A 16 8.77 -7.75 -27.67
N VAL A 17 7.44 -7.61 -27.62
CA VAL A 17 6.72 -7.22 -26.40
C VAL A 17 6.86 -8.30 -25.34
N GLU A 18 6.65 -9.57 -25.67
CA GLU A 18 6.79 -10.70 -24.75
C GLU A 18 8.16 -10.72 -24.08
N ARG A 19 9.23 -10.63 -24.88
CA ARG A 19 10.62 -10.63 -24.40
C ARG A 19 10.95 -9.43 -23.50
N SER A 20 10.21 -8.33 -23.63
CA SER A 20 10.50 -7.06 -22.93
C SER A 20 9.52 -6.72 -21.81
N ALA A 21 8.41 -7.47 -21.68
CA ALA A 21 7.32 -7.13 -20.76
C ALA A 21 7.71 -7.25 -19.28
N CYS A 22 8.59 -8.20 -18.94
CA CYS A 22 8.99 -8.52 -17.57
C CYS A 22 10.53 -8.52 -17.43
N PRO A 23 11.19 -7.36 -17.52
CA PRO A 23 12.66 -7.30 -17.61
C PRO A 23 13.37 -7.57 -16.27
N THR A 24 12.66 -7.55 -15.14
CA THR A 24 13.23 -7.74 -13.80
C THR A 24 12.32 -8.61 -12.94
N CYS A 25 12.81 -9.01 -11.76
CA CYS A 25 11.95 -9.58 -10.72
C CYS A 25 11.02 -8.51 -10.11
N GLY A 26 9.93 -8.96 -9.48
CA GLY A 26 8.95 -8.11 -8.82
C GLY A 26 7.51 -8.48 -9.19
N SER A 27 6.55 -7.79 -8.58
CA SER A 27 5.14 -7.83 -8.97
C SER A 27 4.90 -6.99 -10.24
N CYS A 28 3.68 -7.05 -10.78
CA CYS A 28 3.25 -6.17 -11.86
C CYS A 28 3.52 -4.68 -11.50
N SER A 29 3.98 -3.89 -12.47
CA SER A 29 4.46 -2.52 -12.26
C SER A 29 3.35 -1.48 -12.00
N GLY A 30 2.12 -1.73 -12.46
CA GLY A 30 0.97 -0.86 -12.23
C GLY A 30 0.34 -1.00 -10.84
N MET A 31 -0.60 -0.12 -10.51
CA MET A 31 -1.44 -0.17 -9.31
C MET A 31 -2.51 -1.28 -9.39
N PHE A 32 -2.06 -2.51 -9.59
CA PHE A 32 -2.86 -3.73 -9.50
C PHE A 32 -2.88 -4.26 -8.07
N THR A 33 -3.49 -5.42 -7.83
CA THR A 33 -3.71 -5.98 -6.48
C THR A 33 -2.43 -6.05 -5.65
N ALA A 34 -1.32 -6.56 -6.22
CA ALA A 34 -0.08 -6.73 -5.45
C ALA A 34 0.46 -5.41 -4.90
N ASN A 35 0.56 -4.40 -5.77
CA ASN A 35 1.02 -3.06 -5.38
C ASN A 35 0.02 -2.36 -4.44
N SER A 36 -1.28 -2.44 -4.75
CA SER A 36 -2.32 -1.84 -3.91
C SER A 36 -2.28 -2.44 -2.50
N MET A 37 -2.31 -3.78 -2.37
CA MET A 37 -2.23 -4.44 -1.07
C MET A 37 -0.95 -4.13 -0.32
N ASN A 38 0.20 -4.08 -1.01
CA ASN A 38 1.48 -3.75 -0.37
C ASN A 38 1.51 -2.29 0.14
N CYS A 39 0.86 -1.35 -0.54
CA CYS A 39 0.64 0.00 -0.01
C CYS A 39 -0.32 0.01 1.17
N LEU A 40 -1.38 -0.82 1.14
CA LEU A 40 -2.36 -0.88 2.22
C LEU A 40 -1.78 -1.46 3.51
N THR A 41 -0.85 -2.40 3.46
CA THR A 41 -0.19 -2.89 4.68
C THR A 41 0.61 -1.79 5.38
N GLU A 42 1.12 -0.82 4.64
CA GLU A 42 1.78 0.37 5.19
C GLU A 42 0.77 1.32 5.85
N ALA A 43 -0.37 1.59 5.22
CA ALA A 43 -1.43 2.44 5.78
C ALA A 43 -2.17 1.80 6.97
N LEU A 44 -2.31 0.48 6.98
CA LEU A 44 -2.79 -0.30 8.14
C LEU A 44 -1.82 -0.23 9.32
N GLY A 45 -0.59 0.24 9.09
CA GLY A 45 0.46 0.32 10.09
C GLY A 45 1.17 -1.01 10.35
N LEU A 46 0.90 -2.06 9.57
CA LEU A 46 1.48 -3.40 9.73
C LEU A 46 2.79 -3.59 8.97
N SER A 47 3.13 -2.66 8.07
CA SER A 47 4.41 -2.62 7.37
C SER A 47 5.19 -1.36 7.74
N GLN A 48 6.51 -1.44 7.59
CA GLN A 48 7.36 -0.28 7.80
C GLN A 48 7.13 0.77 6.72
N PRO A 49 7.32 2.07 7.05
CA PRO A 49 7.24 3.12 6.06
C PRO A 49 8.18 2.90 4.87
N GLY A 50 7.71 3.19 3.67
CA GLY A 50 8.41 2.96 2.41
C GLY A 50 8.21 1.56 1.82
N ASN A 51 7.72 0.56 2.59
CA ASN A 51 7.52 -0.81 2.11
C ASN A 51 6.63 -0.88 0.87
N GLY A 52 5.57 -0.07 0.84
CA GLY A 52 4.51 -0.13 -0.16
C GLY A 52 4.98 0.19 -1.59
N SER A 53 6.00 1.03 -1.72
CA SER A 53 6.44 1.57 -3.01
C SER A 53 7.87 1.22 -3.41
N LEU A 54 8.71 0.77 -2.47
CA LEU A 54 10.10 0.45 -2.74
C LEU A 54 10.24 -0.70 -3.74
N LEU A 55 10.94 -0.49 -4.85
CA LEU A 55 11.05 -1.48 -5.93
C LEU A 55 11.83 -2.73 -5.50
N ALA A 56 11.50 -3.88 -6.10
CA ALA A 56 12.13 -5.16 -5.80
C ALA A 56 13.65 -5.17 -6.04
N THR A 57 14.10 -4.46 -7.08
CA THR A 57 15.52 -4.35 -7.47
C THR A 57 16.25 -3.18 -6.80
N HIS A 58 15.56 -2.37 -5.98
CA HIS A 58 16.17 -1.21 -5.33
C HIS A 58 17.20 -1.66 -4.29
N ALA A 59 18.36 -1.00 -4.22
CA ALA A 59 19.44 -1.34 -3.29
C ALA A 59 18.96 -1.31 -1.81
N ASP A 60 18.11 -0.34 -1.48
CA ASP A 60 17.55 -0.17 -0.13
C ASP A 60 16.58 -1.28 0.30
N ARG A 61 16.12 -2.14 -0.63
CA ARG A 61 15.22 -3.27 -0.31
C ARG A 61 15.86 -4.22 0.69
N LYS A 62 17.18 -4.37 0.65
CA LYS A 62 17.94 -5.17 1.63
C LYS A 62 17.81 -4.61 3.05
N GLU A 63 17.98 -3.30 3.22
CA GLU A 63 17.88 -2.65 4.53
C GLU A 63 16.46 -2.72 5.08
N LEU A 64 15.44 -2.60 4.21
CA LEU A 64 14.04 -2.80 4.61
C LEU A 64 13.82 -4.19 5.25
N PHE A 65 14.38 -5.25 4.66
CA PHE A 65 14.28 -6.62 5.21
C PHE A 65 15.04 -6.79 6.52
N LEU A 66 16.27 -6.27 6.61
CA LEU A 66 17.05 -6.32 7.85
C LEU A 66 16.34 -5.58 9.00
N ASN A 67 15.77 -4.41 8.70
CA ASN A 67 15.01 -3.63 9.67
C ASN A 67 13.70 -4.34 10.05
N ALA A 68 13.04 -5.04 9.13
CA ALA A 68 11.85 -5.84 9.45
C ALA A 68 12.19 -6.98 10.43
N GLY A 69 13.32 -7.65 10.22
CA GLY A 69 13.84 -8.68 11.14
C GLY A 69 14.14 -8.13 12.54
N LYS A 70 14.79 -6.96 12.63
CA LYS A 70 15.01 -6.29 13.93
C LYS A 70 13.69 -5.90 14.58
N ARG A 71 12.75 -5.36 13.79
CA ARG A 71 11.47 -4.88 14.28
C ARG A 71 10.60 -5.98 14.87
N ILE A 72 10.51 -7.14 14.22
CA ILE A 72 9.68 -8.21 14.77
C ILE A 72 10.21 -8.69 16.13
N VAL A 73 11.54 -8.75 16.31
CA VAL A 73 12.15 -9.08 17.62
C VAL A 73 11.84 -8.00 18.67
N GLU A 74 11.86 -6.72 18.28
CA GLU A 74 11.48 -5.62 19.18
C GLU A 74 10.01 -5.70 19.61
N LEU A 75 9.09 -5.94 18.67
CA LEU A 75 7.65 -6.06 18.95
C LEU A 75 7.36 -7.25 19.86
N THR A 76 8.02 -8.39 19.66
CA THR A 76 7.84 -9.55 20.53
C THR A 76 8.36 -9.29 21.94
N LYS A 77 9.51 -8.62 22.10
CA LYS A 77 10.00 -8.21 23.43
C LYS A 77 9.04 -7.26 24.13
N ARG A 78 8.52 -6.25 23.42
CA ARG A 78 7.50 -5.34 23.97
C ARG A 78 6.29 -6.10 24.51
N TYR A 79 5.80 -7.09 23.77
CA TYR A 79 4.66 -7.87 24.22
C TYR A 79 5.02 -8.84 25.37
N TYR A 80 6.03 -9.69 25.21
CA TYR A 80 6.32 -10.78 26.15
C TYR A 80 7.14 -10.38 27.38
N GLU A 81 7.92 -9.30 27.30
CA GLU A 81 8.82 -8.85 28.39
C GLU A 81 8.33 -7.56 29.06
N GLN A 82 7.50 -6.76 28.37
CA GLN A 82 7.11 -5.41 28.84
C GLN A 82 5.58 -5.25 28.98
N ASP A 83 4.82 -6.33 28.80
CA ASP A 83 3.34 -6.34 28.86
C ASP A 83 2.67 -5.31 27.93
N ASP A 84 3.34 -4.92 26.84
CA ASP A 84 2.83 -3.94 25.89
C ASP A 84 1.95 -4.61 24.83
N ALA A 85 0.68 -4.75 25.15
CA ALA A 85 -0.32 -5.26 24.22
C ALA A 85 -0.44 -4.40 22.95
N SER A 86 -0.04 -3.12 22.95
CA SER A 86 -0.15 -2.25 21.76
C SER A 86 0.74 -2.68 20.59
N ALA A 87 1.71 -3.58 20.84
CA ALA A 87 2.55 -4.18 19.80
C ALA A 87 1.83 -5.28 18.98
N LEU A 88 0.67 -5.76 19.42
CA LEU A 88 -0.06 -6.83 18.73
C LEU A 88 -0.72 -6.33 17.43
N PRO A 89 -0.76 -7.14 16.36
CA PRO A 89 -1.36 -6.75 15.08
C PRO A 89 -2.80 -6.22 15.19
N ARG A 90 -3.65 -6.87 16.00
CA ARG A 90 -5.05 -6.44 16.23
C ARG A 90 -5.16 -5.10 16.97
N ASN A 91 -4.14 -4.71 17.73
CA ASN A 91 -4.09 -3.41 18.42
C ASN A 91 -3.45 -2.32 17.55
N ILE A 92 -2.78 -2.68 16.45
CA ILE A 92 -2.28 -1.76 15.43
C ILE A 92 -3.35 -1.50 14.38
N ALA A 93 -3.88 -2.57 13.77
CA ALA A 93 -4.87 -2.52 12.68
C ALA A 93 -6.30 -2.30 13.21
N SER A 94 -6.52 -1.14 13.82
CA SER A 94 -7.85 -0.69 14.29
C SER A 94 -8.81 -0.36 13.14
N LYS A 95 -10.10 -0.18 13.43
CA LYS A 95 -11.09 0.30 12.45
C LYS A 95 -10.64 1.59 11.74
N ALA A 96 -10.06 2.53 12.48
CA ALA A 96 -9.50 3.76 11.92
C ALA A 96 -8.31 3.50 10.97
N ALA A 97 -7.50 2.47 11.22
CA ALA A 97 -6.43 2.05 10.32
C ALA A 97 -7.00 1.47 9.01
N PHE A 98 -8.07 0.69 9.08
CA PHE A 98 -8.79 0.21 7.88
C PHE A 98 -9.41 1.36 7.08
N GLU A 99 -9.98 2.37 7.75
CA GLU A 99 -10.50 3.57 7.08
C GLU A 99 -9.38 4.39 6.41
N ASN A 100 -8.22 4.56 7.07
CA ASN A 100 -7.04 5.20 6.48
C ASN A 100 -6.51 4.40 5.27
N ALA A 101 -6.46 3.07 5.37
CA ALA A 101 -6.04 2.20 4.29
C ALA A 101 -6.99 2.34 3.09
N MET A 102 -8.30 2.26 3.30
CA MET A 102 -9.27 2.44 2.21
C MET A 102 -9.20 3.84 1.60
N THR A 103 -8.96 4.88 2.42
CA THR A 103 -8.71 6.24 1.93
C THR A 103 -7.49 6.29 1.02
N LEU A 104 -6.38 5.65 1.40
CA LEU A 104 -5.20 5.52 0.55
C LEU A 104 -5.51 4.79 -0.76
N ASP A 105 -6.22 3.65 -0.70
CA ASP A 105 -6.57 2.85 -1.87
C ASP A 105 -7.39 3.66 -2.89
N ILE A 106 -8.41 4.40 -2.44
CA ILE A 106 -9.20 5.30 -3.30
C ILE A 106 -8.30 6.38 -3.90
N ALA A 107 -7.43 6.99 -3.09
CA ALA A 107 -6.54 8.05 -3.53
C ALA A 107 -5.56 7.61 -4.62
N MET A 108 -5.13 6.35 -4.60
CA MET A 108 -4.23 5.80 -5.62
C MET A 108 -4.94 5.13 -6.81
N GLY A 109 -6.27 5.04 -6.77
CA GLY A 109 -7.03 4.25 -7.75
C GLY A 109 -6.65 2.77 -7.69
N GLY A 110 -6.62 2.22 -6.48
CA GLY A 110 -6.27 0.84 -6.19
C GLY A 110 -7.17 -0.19 -6.88
N SER A 111 -6.70 -1.44 -6.89
CA SER A 111 -7.45 -2.55 -7.49
C SER A 111 -8.74 -2.81 -6.72
N THR A 112 -9.86 -3.03 -7.42
CA THR A 112 -11.13 -3.44 -6.77
C THR A 112 -11.01 -4.72 -5.93
N ASN A 113 -9.99 -5.55 -6.12
CA ASN A 113 -9.73 -6.72 -5.28
C ASN A 113 -9.35 -6.35 -3.83
N THR A 114 -8.83 -5.15 -3.60
CA THR A 114 -8.50 -4.69 -2.24
C THR A 114 -9.75 -4.59 -1.36
N VAL A 115 -10.93 -4.33 -1.93
CA VAL A 115 -12.22 -4.41 -1.22
C VAL A 115 -12.40 -5.80 -0.60
N LEU A 116 -12.23 -6.86 -1.37
CA LEU A 116 -12.37 -8.24 -0.88
C LEU A 116 -11.33 -8.56 0.19
N HIS A 117 -10.08 -8.17 -0.05
CA HIS A 117 -8.98 -8.46 0.87
C HIS A 117 -9.09 -7.67 2.18
N LEU A 118 -9.48 -6.40 2.15
CA LEU A 118 -9.69 -5.60 3.36
C LEU A 118 -10.88 -6.11 4.18
N LEU A 119 -11.99 -6.50 3.54
CA LEU A 119 -13.11 -7.09 4.25
C LEU A 119 -12.74 -8.42 4.90
N ALA A 120 -12.00 -9.27 4.19
CA ALA A 120 -11.51 -10.54 4.75
C ALA A 120 -10.55 -10.30 5.93
N ALA A 121 -9.61 -9.36 5.79
CA ALA A 121 -8.68 -9.01 6.86
C ALA A 121 -9.40 -8.41 8.07
N ALA A 122 -10.43 -7.57 7.87
CA ALA A 122 -11.25 -7.02 8.94
C ALA A 122 -12.02 -8.12 9.67
N GLN A 123 -12.58 -9.09 8.94
CA GLN A 123 -13.27 -10.24 9.52
C GLN A 123 -12.32 -11.07 10.42
N GLU A 124 -11.11 -11.39 9.93
CA GLU A 124 -10.10 -12.14 10.71
C GLU A 124 -9.59 -11.34 11.93
N ALA A 125 -9.59 -10.01 11.83
CA ALA A 125 -9.21 -9.11 12.91
C ALA A 125 -10.36 -8.81 13.89
N GLU A 126 -11.57 -9.31 13.62
CA GLU A 126 -12.81 -9.01 14.37
C GLU A 126 -13.12 -7.50 14.42
N ILE A 127 -12.84 -6.80 13.31
CA ILE A 127 -13.09 -5.36 13.14
C ILE A 127 -14.41 -5.17 12.37
N ASP A 128 -15.29 -4.34 12.92
CA ASP A 128 -16.52 -3.90 12.25
C ASP A 128 -16.19 -2.92 11.11
N PHE A 129 -15.77 -3.43 9.97
CA PHE A 129 -15.51 -2.66 8.76
C PHE A 129 -16.26 -3.31 7.59
N THR A 130 -17.14 -2.54 6.95
CA THR A 130 -18.11 -3.08 6.01
C THR A 130 -18.05 -2.40 4.64
N MET A 131 -18.73 -2.97 3.65
CA MET A 131 -18.95 -2.32 2.35
C MET A 131 -19.59 -0.93 2.47
N SER A 132 -20.40 -0.69 3.51
CA SER A 132 -21.00 0.63 3.73
C SER A 132 -19.95 1.69 4.05
N ASP A 133 -18.90 1.30 4.77
CA ASP A 133 -17.82 2.22 5.16
C ASP A 133 -16.96 2.57 3.93
N ILE A 134 -16.70 1.58 3.07
CA ILE A 134 -16.03 1.78 1.78
C ILE A 134 -16.82 2.74 0.88
N ASP A 135 -18.15 2.56 0.75
CA ASP A 135 -19.00 3.47 -0.04
C ASP A 135 -19.01 4.90 0.52
N LYS A 136 -19.04 5.08 1.84
CA LYS A 136 -18.95 6.40 2.46
C LYS A 136 -17.62 7.11 2.16
N LEU A 137 -16.52 6.36 2.17
CA LEU A 137 -15.18 6.90 1.89
C LEU A 137 -15.02 7.25 0.40
N SER A 138 -15.50 6.39 -0.51
CA SER A 138 -15.39 6.61 -1.96
C SER A 138 -16.07 7.89 -2.45
N ARG A 139 -17.11 8.34 -1.73
CA ARG A 139 -17.82 9.61 -2.01
C ARG A 139 -17.07 10.86 -1.54
N LYS A 140 -16.05 10.71 -0.69
CA LYS A 140 -15.31 11.82 -0.06
C LYS A 140 -13.89 11.95 -0.58
N VAL A 141 -13.24 10.82 -0.86
CA VAL A 141 -11.81 10.78 -1.17
C VAL A 141 -11.61 10.91 -2.69
N PRO A 142 -10.85 11.91 -3.17
CA PRO A 142 -10.53 12.03 -4.59
C PRO A 142 -9.40 11.05 -4.98
N GLN A 143 -9.39 10.62 -6.25
CA GLN A 143 -8.24 9.93 -6.82
C GLN A 143 -7.12 10.93 -7.12
N LEU A 144 -6.06 10.92 -6.31
CA LEU A 144 -4.88 11.79 -6.41
C LEU A 144 -3.81 11.24 -7.35
N CYS A 145 -3.54 9.94 -7.27
CA CYS A 145 -2.47 9.30 -8.04
C CYS A 145 -3.05 8.51 -9.21
N LYS A 146 -2.83 9.01 -10.44
CA LYS A 146 -3.17 8.27 -11.66
C LYS A 146 -1.96 7.45 -12.09
N VAL A 147 -2.01 6.15 -11.81
CA VAL A 147 -0.99 5.15 -12.16
C VAL A 147 -1.63 4.10 -13.07
N ALA A 148 -0.85 3.40 -13.89
CA ALA A 148 -1.36 2.26 -14.65
C ALA A 148 -2.21 1.34 -13.76
N PRO A 149 -3.43 0.97 -14.16
CA PRO A 149 -4.01 1.11 -15.49
C PRO A 149 -4.75 2.44 -15.76
N SER A 150 -4.93 3.32 -14.78
CA SER A 150 -5.64 4.61 -14.92
C SER A 150 -4.96 5.56 -15.92
N THR A 151 -3.67 5.36 -16.17
CA THR A 151 -2.88 6.04 -17.18
C THR A 151 -1.87 5.06 -17.77
N GLN A 152 -1.39 5.29 -18.99
CA GLN A 152 -0.30 4.51 -19.58
C GLN A 152 1.08 5.10 -19.28
N LYS A 153 1.14 6.24 -18.56
CA LYS A 153 2.37 7.03 -18.39
C LYS A 153 3.19 6.71 -17.15
N TYR A 154 2.53 6.32 -16.06
CA TYR A 154 3.16 6.22 -14.75
C TYR A 154 2.95 4.84 -14.14
N HIS A 155 3.98 4.33 -13.48
CA HIS A 155 4.02 3.04 -12.80
C HIS A 155 4.54 3.19 -11.36
N MET A 156 4.66 2.10 -10.62
CA MET A 156 5.05 2.12 -9.20
C MET A 156 6.43 2.76 -8.96
N GLU A 157 7.37 2.63 -9.91
CA GLU A 157 8.67 3.32 -9.82
C GLU A 157 8.55 4.83 -9.80
N ASP A 158 7.55 5.38 -10.49
CA ASP A 158 7.30 6.83 -10.52
C ASP A 158 6.64 7.27 -9.21
N VAL A 159 5.72 6.46 -8.68
CA VAL A 159 5.12 6.69 -7.35
C VAL A 159 6.21 6.72 -6.28
N HIS A 160 7.11 5.74 -6.29
CA HIS A 160 8.21 5.68 -5.33
C HIS A 160 9.11 6.92 -5.41
N ARG A 161 9.53 7.31 -6.62
CA ARG A 161 10.34 8.52 -6.85
C ARG A 161 9.63 9.81 -6.43
N ALA A 162 8.31 9.87 -6.53
CA ALA A 162 7.50 11.02 -6.15
C ALA A 162 7.24 11.14 -4.63
N GLY A 163 7.84 10.28 -3.81
CA GLY A 163 7.67 10.27 -2.35
C GLY A 163 6.92 9.05 -1.81
N GLY A 164 6.51 8.13 -2.67
CA GLY A 164 5.93 6.85 -2.30
C GLY A 164 4.60 6.98 -1.55
N VAL A 165 4.27 5.94 -0.79
CA VAL A 165 3.02 5.88 0.01
C VAL A 165 2.94 7.03 1.00
N LEU A 166 4.04 7.36 1.67
CA LEU A 166 4.07 8.45 2.65
C LEU A 166 3.78 9.82 2.01
N GLY A 167 4.26 10.07 0.79
CA GLY A 167 3.91 11.28 0.05
C GLY A 167 2.40 11.42 -0.17
N ILE A 168 1.74 10.32 -0.53
CA ILE A 168 0.28 10.28 -0.71
C ILE A 168 -0.44 10.50 0.62
N LEU A 169 0.00 9.81 1.68
CA LEU A 169 -0.56 9.99 3.02
C LEU A 169 -0.38 11.43 3.52
N GLY A 170 0.73 12.09 3.21
CA GLY A 170 0.95 13.51 3.52
C GLY A 170 -0.07 14.44 2.85
N GLU A 171 -0.45 14.19 1.60
CA GLU A 171 -1.51 14.97 0.93
C GLU A 171 -2.90 14.68 1.51
N LEU A 172 -3.20 13.43 1.82
CA LEU A 172 -4.46 13.06 2.47
C LEU A 172 -4.57 13.68 3.88
N ASP A 173 -3.46 13.76 4.61
CA ASP A 173 -3.39 14.43 5.90
C ASP A 173 -3.65 15.94 5.79
N ARG A 174 -3.04 16.60 4.79
CA ARG A 174 -3.29 18.02 4.48
C ARG A 174 -4.75 18.28 4.13
N ALA A 175 -5.41 17.33 3.48
CA ALA A 175 -6.83 17.39 3.15
C ALA A 175 -7.75 17.04 4.35
N GLY A 176 -7.20 16.67 5.51
CA GLY A 176 -7.99 16.27 6.68
C GLY A 176 -8.71 14.93 6.50
N LEU A 177 -8.20 14.06 5.62
CA LEU A 177 -8.79 12.77 5.27
C LEU A 177 -8.14 11.58 6.01
N LEU A 178 -7.18 11.82 6.90
CA LEU A 178 -6.54 10.77 7.70
C LEU A 178 -6.81 10.92 9.18
N ASN A 179 -7.03 9.78 9.84
CA ASN A 179 -6.99 9.70 11.29
C ASN A 179 -5.52 9.60 11.76
N ARG A 180 -5.09 10.62 12.51
CA ARG A 180 -3.71 10.78 13.00
C ARG A 180 -3.38 9.92 14.21
N GLU A 181 -4.38 9.42 14.92
CA GLU A 181 -4.21 8.67 16.17
C GLU A 181 -3.85 7.20 15.92
N VAL A 182 -3.91 6.74 14.67
CA VAL A 182 -3.53 5.39 14.28
C VAL A 182 -2.04 5.18 14.51
N LYS A 183 -1.70 4.07 15.17
CA LYS A 183 -0.31 3.64 15.40
C LYS A 183 0.14 2.68 14.31
N ASN A 184 1.45 2.50 14.18
CA ASN A 184 2.05 1.50 13.30
C ASN A 184 3.09 0.64 14.06
N VAL A 185 3.70 -0.30 13.35
CA VAL A 185 4.75 -1.18 13.87
C VAL A 185 5.96 -0.46 14.46
N LEU A 186 6.22 0.83 14.17
CA LEU A 186 7.27 1.61 14.85
C LEU A 186 6.86 2.07 16.26
N GLY A 187 5.59 1.94 16.63
CA GLY A 187 5.05 2.55 17.85
C GLY A 187 4.82 4.05 17.76
N SER A 188 5.13 4.68 16.61
CA SER A 188 4.80 6.07 16.31
C SER A 188 3.37 6.21 15.77
N ASP A 189 2.79 7.40 15.91
CA ASP A 189 1.52 7.74 15.28
C ASP A 189 1.71 8.03 13.77
N SER A 190 0.63 7.87 12.99
CA SER A 190 0.64 8.08 11.53
C SER A 190 1.01 9.51 11.13
N ALA A 191 0.70 10.49 11.98
CA ALA A 191 1.01 11.91 11.73
C ALA A 191 2.51 12.21 11.84
N THR A 192 3.22 11.56 12.76
CA THR A 192 4.66 11.73 12.96
C THR A 192 5.42 11.24 11.73
N ASN A 193 4.94 10.17 11.08
CA ASN A 193 5.54 9.63 9.86
C ASN A 193 5.19 10.45 8.60
N ALA A 194 4.00 11.03 8.53
CA ALA A 194 3.60 11.92 7.42
C ALA A 194 4.27 13.30 7.48
N ARG A 195 4.65 13.77 8.68
CA ARG A 195 5.34 15.05 8.91
C ARG A 195 6.87 14.99 8.85
N SER A 196 7.45 13.80 8.84
CA SER A 196 8.91 13.60 8.76
C SER A 196 9.44 13.56 7.32
N ILE A 197 8.62 14.02 6.36
CA ILE A 197 8.96 14.26 4.95
C ILE A 197 8.72 15.74 4.63
#